data_AF-A0A6B3CPG8-F1
#
_entry.id   AF-A0A6B3CPG8-F1
#
_cell.length_a   1.000
_cell.length_b   1.000
_cell.length_c   1.000
_cell.angle_alpha   90.00
_cell.angle_beta   90.00
_cell.angle_gamma   90.00
#
_symmetry.space_group_name_H-M   'P 1'
#
loop_
_entity.id
_entity.type
_entity.pdbx_description
1 polymer ?
#
loop_
_entity_poly.entity_id
_entity_poly.type
_entity_poly.pdbx_seq_one_letter_code
_entity_poly.pdbx_strand_id
1 'polypeptide(L)'
;ASSAVQGAVFGLFPILWIVVNALWVYRMTVRTRHFDILRRSFGRLSDDPRIQALVVAFCFGALLEALAGFGAPVAICSVMLVALG
;
A
#
# COMPACT_ATOMS: atom_id res chain seq x y z
N ALA A 1 23.53 16.17 25.69
CA ALA A 1 22.13 16.51 25.35
C ALA A 1 21.95 16.76 23.84
N SER A 2 22.81 17.54 23.18
CA SER A 2 22.64 17.90 21.76
C SER A 2 22.59 16.71 20.79
N SER A 3 23.42 15.68 20.96
CA SER A 3 23.45 14.51 20.06
C SER A 3 22.16 13.67 20.12
N ALA A 4 21.51 13.61 21.28
CA ALA A 4 20.24 12.90 21.45
C ALA A 4 19.10 13.63 20.74
N VAL A 5 19.05 14.97 20.85
CA VAL A 5 18.07 15.80 20.14
C VAL A 5 18.29 15.73 18.63
N GLN A 6 19.55 15.78 18.18
CA GLN A 6 19.87 15.68 16.75
C GLN A 6 19.47 14.31 16.18
N GLY A 7 19.79 13.21 16.88
CA GLY A 7 19.36 11.87 16.49
C GLY A 7 17.84 11.71 16.46
N ALA A 8 17.13 12.27 17.44
CA ALA A 8 15.67 12.27 17.48
C ALA A 8 15.08 13.03 16.28
N VAL A 9 15.61 14.22 15.95
CA VAL A 9 15.14 14.98 14.79
C VAL A 9 15.45 14.25 13.49
N PHE A 10 16.66 13.73 13.30
CA PHE A 10 17.03 13.01 12.07
C PHE A 10 16.27 11.69 11.89
N GLY A 11 15.85 11.02 12.96
CA GLY A 11 15.04 9.82 12.88
C GLY A 11 13.55 10.11 12.74
N LEU A 12 13.00 10.96 13.62
CA LEU A 12 11.56 11.20 13.68
C LEU A 12 11.07 12.06 12.51
N PHE A 13 11.82 13.09 12.10
CA PHE A 13 11.37 14.00 11.05
C PHE A 13 11.09 13.29 9.71
N PRO A 14 12.00 12.46 9.14
CA PRO A 14 11.70 11.73 7.92
C PRO A 14 10.54 10.74 8.06
N ILE A 15 10.45 10.02 9.18
CA ILE A 15 9.37 9.06 9.42
C ILE A 15 8.02 9.78 9.46
N LEU A 16 7.93 10.87 10.24
CA LEU A 16 6.71 11.67 10.32
C LEU A 16 6.34 12.24 8.95
N TRP A 17 7.34 12.71 8.20
CA TRP A 17 7.13 13.26 6.86
C TRP A 17 6.55 12.22 5.89
N ILE A 18 7.04 10.97 5.92
CA ILE A 18 6.50 9.87 5.11
C ILE A 18 5.04 9.58 5.50
N VAL A 19 4.75 9.47 6.80
CA VAL A 19 3.39 9.14 7.28
C VAL A 19 2.40 10.24 6.93
N VAL A 20 2.77 11.52 7.06
CA VAL A 20 1.91 12.65 6.70
C VAL A 20 1.58 12.63 5.20
N ASN A 21 2.59 12.45 4.34
CA ASN A 21 2.38 12.37 2.89
C ASN A 21 1.55 11.14 2.51
N ALA A 22 1.82 9.97 3.11
CA ALA A 22 1.06 8.75 2.87
C ALA A 22 -0.42 8.92 3.26
N LEU A 23 -0.71 9.52 4.43
CA LEU A 23 -2.07 9.81 4.86
C LEU A 23 -2.77 10.82 3.96
N TRP A 24 -2.03 11.84 3.49
CA TRP A 24 -2.59 12.82 2.56
C TRP A 24 -2.99 12.18 1.24
N VAL A 25 -2.10 11.38 0.64
CA VAL A 25 -2.38 10.62 -0.58
C VAL A 25 -3.52 9.63 -0.35
N TYR A 26 -3.53 8.90 0.77
CA TYR A 26 -4.62 7.99 1.12
C TYR A 26 -5.97 8.70 1.16
N ARG A 27 -6.06 9.85 1.85
CA ARG A 27 -7.28 10.66 1.92
C ARG A 27 -7.73 11.14 0.54
N MET A 28 -6.79 11.49 -0.33
CA MET A 28 -7.09 11.86 -1.72
C MET A 28 -7.67 10.67 -2.50
N THR A 29 -7.02 9.51 -2.43
CA THR A 29 -7.47 8.27 -3.09
C THR A 29 -8.85 7.80 -2.62
N VAL A 30 -9.15 7.93 -1.33
CA VAL A 30 -10.48 7.62 -0.77
C VAL A 30 -11.53 8.57 -1.32
N ARG A 31 -11.23 9.88 -1.39
CA ARG A 31 -12.16 10.89 -1.95
C ARG A 31 -12.42 10.68 -3.44
N THR A 32 -11.39 10.31 -4.21
CA THR A 32 -11.51 10.13 -5.67
C THR A 32 -12.08 8.77 -6.07
N ARG A 33 -12.40 7.88 -5.12
CA ARG A 33 -12.91 6.51 -5.35
C ARG A 33 -12.04 5.67 -6.30
N HIS A 34 -10.78 6.03 -6.50
CA HIS A 34 -9.88 5.31 -7.42
C HIS A 34 -9.60 3.88 -6.97
N PHE A 35 -9.77 3.59 -5.68
CA PHE A 35 -9.66 2.23 -5.16
C PHE A 35 -10.70 1.28 -5.80
N ASP A 36 -11.90 1.78 -6.11
CA ASP A 36 -12.94 0.98 -6.77
C ASP A 36 -12.56 0.67 -8.23
N ILE A 37 -11.86 1.59 -8.89
CA ILE A 37 -11.34 1.40 -10.24
C ILE A 37 -10.28 0.31 -10.25
N LEU A 38 -9.32 0.36 -9.31
CA LEU A 38 -8.28 -0.66 -9.20
C LEU A 38 -8.88 -2.06 -9.04
N ARG A 39 -9.85 -2.18 -8.13
CA ARG A 39 -10.57 -3.41 -7.84
C ARG A 39 -11.32 -3.94 -9.07
N ARG A 40 -12.02 -3.08 -9.82
CA ARG A 40 -12.68 -3.46 -11.08
C ARG A 40 -11.69 -3.90 -12.16
N SER A 41 -10.51 -3.28 -12.24
CA SER A 41 -9.48 -3.67 -13.21
C SER A 41 -8.94 -5.07 -12.93
N PHE A 42 -8.66 -5.40 -11.67
CA PHE A 42 -8.24 -6.77 -11.31
C PHE A 42 -9.37 -7.80 -11.47
N GLY A 43 -10.62 -7.42 -11.18
CA GLY A 43 -11.81 -8.27 -11.42
C GLY A 43 -12.11 -8.55 -12.88
N ARG A 44 -11.52 -7.81 -13.82
CA ARG A 44 -11.66 -8.05 -15.26
C ARG A 44 -10.56 -8.91 -15.86
N LEU A 45 -9.52 -9.24 -15.08
CA LEU A 45 -8.35 -9.93 -15.60
C LEU A 45 -8.62 -11.43 -15.82
N SER A 46 -9.42 -12.05 -14.95
CA SER A 46 -9.81 -13.45 -15.05
C SER A 46 -11.11 -13.69 -14.29
N ASP A 47 -11.97 -14.55 -14.82
CA ASP A 47 -13.18 -15.01 -14.12
C ASP A 47 -12.89 -16.07 -13.04
N ASP A 48 -11.68 -16.65 -13.02
CA ASP A 48 -11.27 -17.62 -11.99
C ASP A 48 -10.67 -16.90 -10.76
N PRO A 49 -11.33 -16.97 -9.58
CA PRO A 49 -10.86 -16.32 -8.36
C PRO A 49 -9.48 -16.80 -7.89
N ARG A 50 -9.06 -18.02 -8.26
CA ARG A 50 -7.73 -18.56 -7.91
C ARG A 50 -6.62 -17.86 -8.66
N ILE A 51 -6.83 -17.64 -9.96
CA ILE A 51 -5.86 -16.93 -10.81
C ILE A 51 -5.78 -15.48 -10.36
N GLN A 52 -6.92 -14.87 -10.07
CA GLN A 52 -6.98 -13.50 -9.58
C GLN A 52 -6.28 -13.34 -8.23
N ALA A 53 -6.46 -14.30 -7.31
CA ALA A 53 -5.76 -14.32 -6.04
C ALA A 53 -4.25 -14.44 -6.21
N LEU A 54 -3.78 -15.29 -7.14
CA LEU A 54 -2.36 -15.43 -7.44
C LEU A 54 -1.78 -14.12 -7.99
N VAL A 55 -2.46 -13.47 -8.94
CA VAL A 55 -1.98 -12.20 -9.52
C VAL A 55 -1.89 -11.10 -8.47
N VAL A 56 -2.87 -11.00 -7.57
CA VAL A 56 -2.88 -9.97 -6.52
C VAL A 56 -1.86 -10.29 -5.42
N ALA A 57 -1.89 -11.50 -4.87
CA ALA A 57 -1.05 -11.87 -3.73
C ALA A 57 0.43 -11.96 -4.13
N PHE A 58 0.72 -12.49 -5.32
CA PHE A 58 2.08 -12.75 -5.77
C PHE A 58 2.62 -11.62 -6.65
N CYS A 59 2.06 -11.41 -7.85
CA CYS A 59 2.63 -10.46 -8.81
C CYS A 59 2.54 -9.01 -8.31
N PHE A 60 1.35 -8.58 -7.90
CA PHE A 60 1.15 -7.22 -7.40
C PHE A 60 1.79 -7.01 -6.03
N GLY A 61 1.67 -7.98 -5.12
CA GLY A 61 2.33 -7.97 -3.82
C GLY A 61 3.86 -7.84 -3.91
N ALA A 62 4.51 -8.64 -4.77
CA ALA A 62 5.95 -8.57 -4.97
C ALA A 62 6.40 -7.24 -5.58
N LEU A 63 5.63 -6.68 -6.53
CA LEU A 63 5.89 -5.36 -7.11
C LEU A 63 5.84 -4.26 -6.06
N LEU A 64 4.82 -4.28 -5.21
CA LEU A 64 4.68 -3.30 -4.13
C LEU A 64 5.78 -3.47 -3.07
N GLU A 65 6.26 -4.69 -2.80
CA GLU A 65 7.36 -4.91 -1.83
C GLU A 65 8.69 -4.42 -2.35
N ALA A 66 8.95 -4.51 -3.66
CA ALA A 66 10.12 -3.89 -4.26
C ALA A 66 10.13 -2.35 -4.11
N LEU A 67 8.95 -1.72 -4.03
CA LEU A 67 8.81 -0.26 -3.87
C LEU A 67 8.77 0.18 -2.41
N ALA A 68 8.11 -0.59 -1.54
CA ALA A 68 7.86 -0.23 -0.14
C ALA A 68 8.90 -0.79 0.82
N GLY A 69 9.42 -2.00 0.57
CA GLY A 69 10.48 -2.65 1.36
C GLY A 69 10.14 -3.02 2.81
N PHE A 70 8.91 -2.79 3.27
CA PHE A 70 8.53 -2.83 4.69
C PHE A 70 7.22 -3.58 4.98
N GLY A 71 6.85 -4.61 4.21
CA GLY A 71 5.69 -5.47 4.51
C GLY A 71 4.31 -4.79 4.41
N ALA A 72 4.26 -3.47 4.19
CA ALA A 72 3.06 -2.72 3.83
C ALA A 72 2.27 -3.32 2.64
N PRO A 73 2.90 -3.92 1.61
CA PRO A 73 2.20 -4.58 0.51
C PRO A 73 1.32 -5.74 0.93
N VAL A 74 1.74 -6.51 1.93
CA VAL A 74 0.97 -7.67 2.42
C VAL A 74 -0.38 -7.18 2.94
N ALA A 75 -0.39 -6.11 3.74
CA ALA A 75 -1.63 -5.53 4.25
C ALA A 75 -2.55 -5.03 3.12
N ILE A 76 -2.00 -4.36 2.11
CA ILE A 76 -2.76 -3.86 0.96
C ILE A 76 -3.36 -5.02 0.15
N CYS A 77 -2.55 -6.04 -0.15
CA CYS A 77 -2.99 -7.20 -0.93
C CYS A 77 -4.06 -8.00 -0.19
N SER A 78 -3.92 -8.20 1.13
CA SER A 78 -4.94 -8.87 1.95
C SER A 78 -6.29 -8.14 1.89
N VAL A 79 -6.30 -6.81 2.02
CA VAL A 79 -7.54 -6.02 1.92
C VAL A 79 -8.14 -6.10 0.52
N MET A 80 -7.31 -6.09 -0.53
CA MET A 80 -7.78 -6.22 -1.91
C MET A 80 -8.40 -7.59 -2.19
N LEU A 81 -7.80 -8.68 -1.71
CA LEU A 81 -8.32 -10.04 -1.86
C LEU A 81 -9.69 -10.17 -1.19
N VAL A 82 -9.81 -9.71 0.06
CA VAL A 82 -11.09 -9.68 0.81
C VAL A 82 -12.16 -8.86 0.08
N ALA A 83 -11.76 -7.82 -0.66
CA ALA A 83 -12.69 -7.01 -1.42
C ALA A 83 -13.09 -7.60 -2.79
N LEU A 84 -12.27 -8.47 -3.36
CA LEU A 84 -12.47 -9.07 -4.69
C LEU A 84 -13.31 -10.35 -4.66
N GLY A 85 -13.32 -11.09 -3.55
CA GLY A 85 -14.13 -12.28 -3.35
C GLY A 85 -14.43 -12.50 -1.88
#